data_AF-A0A955ZI31-F1
#
_entry.id   AF-A0A955ZI31-F1
#
_cell.length_a   1.000
_cell.length_b   1.000
_cell.length_c   1.000
_cell.angle_alpha   90.00
_cell.angle_beta   90.00
_cell.angle_gamma   90.00
#
_symmetry.space_group_name_H-M   'P 1'
#
loop_
_entity.id
_entity.type
_entity.pdbx_description
1 polymer ?
#
loop_
_entity_poly.entity_id
_entity_poly.type
_entity_poly.pdbx_seq_one_letter_code
_entity_poly.pdbx_strand_id
1 'polypeptide(L)'
;MKRWIVMGGLVMSCAPTPAPSAPPPAPPPLVQAAPAPPSAPTPAPPSAPAPAPAPQVEAESCGARLANIDGAPWYSLNDGPPHPAGAVPLYQVPNRPALDALCEKLQEKQPGADSESFICFARPGTEKQGVWAILTEPVSDVVQRWRLAVALPTGKVVLGPKTVFSDTEDPAAPGGQLPSVGFLDAITDFDRDGEPEVITSTRRAIDSNATPEDSYQVWTLKKGRISPYAPAKKLQVAGIRDADGDGVPDLLVDFYGIQLGTMMGFSGASMDWMMLGHATADGRFSTTDAVAEKFARSLCPKPPEDLGPDQMCFAKVLHCGRLWGKDPKAMIDAVEKGCAGAEQGSLCDYSKAGWKKVATQKLPLTLK
;
A
#
# COMPACT_ATOMS: atom_id res chain seq x y z
N MET A 1 0.15 68.22 -27.95
CA MET A 1 0.78 67.56 -29.11
C MET A 1 2.18 67.12 -28.69
N LYS A 2 2.39 65.82 -28.40
CA LYS A 2 3.68 65.26 -27.96
C LYS A 2 4.43 64.70 -29.18
N ARG A 3 5.59 65.27 -29.50
CA ARG A 3 6.51 64.77 -30.53
C ARG A 3 7.33 63.61 -29.95
N TRP A 4 7.35 62.49 -30.66
CA TRP A 4 8.23 61.36 -30.37
C TRP A 4 9.52 61.50 -31.17
N ILE A 5 10.67 61.31 -30.50
CA ILE A 5 11.99 61.18 -31.12
C ILE A 5 12.27 59.68 -31.26
N VAL A 6 12.51 59.22 -32.49
CA VAL A 6 12.95 57.86 -32.80
C VAL A 6 14.47 57.89 -32.92
N MET A 7 15.17 57.24 -31.98
CA MET A 7 16.60 56.92 -32.14
C MET A 7 16.72 55.56 -32.80
N GLY A 8 17.28 55.54 -34.02
CA GLY A 8 17.70 54.33 -34.71
C GLY A 8 19.06 53.87 -34.20
N GLY A 9 19.09 52.72 -33.52
CA GLY A 9 20.32 52.02 -33.16
C GLY A 9 20.68 51.01 -34.25
N LEU A 10 21.86 51.17 -34.85
CA LEU A 10 22.49 50.18 -35.72
C LEU A 10 22.99 49.01 -34.86
N VAL A 11 22.45 47.81 -35.06
CA VAL A 11 22.98 46.59 -34.45
C VAL A 11 23.86 45.89 -35.49
N MET A 12 25.18 45.96 -35.31
CA MET A 12 26.13 45.11 -36.04
C MET A 12 26.04 43.69 -35.47
N SER A 13 25.57 42.77 -36.30
CA SER A 13 25.53 41.34 -36.00
C SER A 13 26.85 40.71 -36.45
N CYS A 14 27.66 40.24 -35.51
CA CYS A 14 28.82 39.40 -35.81
C CYS A 14 28.34 37.95 -36.01
N ALA A 15 28.44 37.45 -37.23
CA ALA A 15 28.22 36.03 -37.52
C ALA A 15 29.38 35.19 -36.96
N PRO A 16 29.11 34.05 -36.29
CA PRO A 16 30.16 33.15 -35.84
C PRO A 16 30.77 32.37 -37.01
N THR A 17 32.09 32.31 -37.04
CA THR A 17 32.89 31.47 -37.93
C THR A 17 32.56 29.98 -37.72
N PRO A 18 32.31 29.18 -38.76
CA PRO A 18 32.07 27.75 -38.60
C PRO A 18 33.35 27.05 -38.11
N ALA A 19 33.18 26.19 -37.10
CA ALA A 19 34.25 25.34 -36.59
C ALA A 19 34.67 24.30 -37.64
N PRO A 20 35.97 23.93 -37.69
CA PRO A 20 36.46 22.90 -38.61
C PRO A 20 35.81 21.55 -38.29
N SER A 21 35.35 20.89 -39.34
CA SER A 21 34.73 19.56 -39.28
C SER A 21 35.71 18.51 -38.77
N ALA A 22 35.29 17.71 -37.79
CA ALA A 22 36.08 16.59 -37.30
C ALA A 22 36.32 15.55 -38.41
N PRO A 23 37.52 14.93 -38.49
CA PRO A 23 37.77 13.85 -39.43
C PRO A 23 36.90 12.63 -39.12
N PRO A 24 36.51 11.85 -40.15
CA PRO A 24 35.70 10.66 -39.95
C PRO A 24 36.45 9.61 -39.10
N PRO A 25 35.74 8.84 -38.26
CA PRO A 25 36.33 7.79 -37.45
C PRO A 25 36.94 6.70 -38.33
N ALA A 26 38.10 6.18 -37.91
CA ALA A 26 38.76 5.07 -38.57
C ALA A 26 37.87 3.82 -38.55
N PRO A 27 37.86 3.01 -39.63
CA PRO A 27 37.12 1.76 -39.66
C PRO A 27 37.69 0.77 -38.62
N PRO A 28 36.85 -0.04 -37.97
CA PRO A 28 37.30 -1.05 -37.02
C PRO A 28 38.15 -2.11 -37.72
N PRO A 29 39.14 -2.72 -37.02
CA PRO A 29 39.96 -3.77 -37.58
C PRO A 29 39.11 -5.01 -37.92
N LEU A 30 39.37 -5.58 -39.11
CA LEU A 30 38.80 -6.85 -39.54
C LEU A 30 39.30 -7.97 -38.63
N VAL A 31 38.43 -8.45 -37.74
CA VAL A 31 38.66 -9.65 -36.93
C VAL A 31 38.51 -10.86 -37.85
N GLN A 32 39.61 -11.56 -38.13
CA GLN A 32 39.56 -12.88 -38.76
C GLN A 32 38.93 -13.88 -37.79
N ALA A 33 37.84 -14.51 -38.22
CA ALA A 33 37.18 -15.56 -37.46
C ALA A 33 38.08 -16.81 -37.35
N ALA A 34 38.26 -17.31 -36.14
CA ALA A 34 38.91 -18.59 -35.89
C ALA A 34 38.07 -19.74 -36.47
N PRO A 35 38.70 -20.81 -36.99
CA PRO A 35 37.99 -21.98 -37.51
C PRO A 35 37.19 -22.66 -36.39
N ALA A 36 35.97 -23.08 -36.74
CA ALA A 36 35.07 -23.73 -35.81
C ALA A 36 35.63 -25.09 -35.33
N PRO A 37 35.53 -25.41 -34.03
CA PRO A 37 35.91 -26.72 -33.52
C PRO A 37 34.98 -27.82 -34.07
N PRO A 38 35.46 -29.06 -34.21
CA PRO A 38 34.65 -30.18 -34.70
C PRO A 38 33.47 -30.45 -33.75
N SER A 39 32.32 -30.73 -34.35
CA SER A 39 31.07 -30.96 -33.63
C SER A 39 31.15 -32.20 -32.74
N ALA A 40 30.83 -32.04 -31.45
CA ALA A 40 30.68 -33.14 -30.52
C ALA A 40 29.46 -34.02 -30.89
N PRO A 41 29.51 -35.33 -30.63
CA PRO A 41 28.38 -36.23 -30.89
C PRO A 41 27.15 -35.83 -30.08
N THR A 42 26.00 -35.83 -30.73
CA THR A 42 24.70 -35.48 -30.14
C THR A 42 24.33 -36.50 -29.05
N PRO A 43 24.13 -36.07 -27.79
CA PRO A 43 23.63 -36.98 -26.75
C PRO A 43 22.20 -37.41 -27.07
N ALA A 44 21.88 -38.66 -26.73
CA ALA A 44 20.51 -39.18 -26.83
C ALA A 44 19.54 -38.30 -26.03
N PRO A 45 18.31 -38.07 -26.53
CA PRO A 45 17.32 -37.27 -25.83
C PRO A 45 17.01 -37.89 -24.46
N PRO A 46 16.99 -37.09 -23.38
CA PRO A 46 16.63 -37.61 -22.07
C PRO A 46 15.20 -38.16 -22.10
N SER A 47 15.01 -39.32 -21.45
CA SER A 47 13.68 -39.88 -21.22
C SER A 47 12.79 -38.82 -20.57
N ALA A 48 11.56 -38.69 -21.08
CA ALA A 48 10.59 -37.75 -20.54
C ALA A 48 10.43 -38.00 -19.03
N PRO A 49 10.57 -36.97 -18.18
CA PRO A 49 10.38 -37.13 -16.74
C PRO A 49 8.97 -37.65 -16.47
N ALA A 50 8.86 -38.60 -15.55
CA ALA A 50 7.56 -39.05 -15.06
C ALA A 50 6.76 -37.82 -14.59
N PRO A 51 5.45 -37.73 -14.89
CA PRO A 51 4.64 -36.61 -14.44
C PRO A 51 4.76 -36.52 -12.92
N ALA A 52 5.11 -35.31 -12.44
CA ALA A 52 5.18 -35.05 -11.01
C ALA A 52 3.84 -35.44 -10.38
N PRO A 53 3.85 -36.11 -9.21
CA PRO A 53 2.60 -36.34 -8.47
C PRO A 53 1.92 -34.99 -8.28
N ALA A 54 0.61 -34.94 -8.53
CA ALA A 54 -0.19 -33.75 -8.26
C ALA A 54 0.08 -33.32 -6.81
N PRO A 55 0.36 -32.03 -6.55
CA PRO A 55 0.66 -31.56 -5.21
C PRO A 55 -0.49 -31.97 -4.29
N GLN A 56 -0.17 -32.70 -3.21
CA GLN A 56 -1.16 -33.00 -2.19
C GLN A 56 -1.56 -31.68 -1.56
N VAL A 57 -2.81 -31.27 -1.82
CA VAL A 57 -3.44 -30.15 -1.15
C VAL A 57 -3.72 -30.63 0.27
N GLU A 58 -2.72 -30.53 1.15
CA GLU A 58 -2.98 -30.60 2.59
C GLU A 58 -4.08 -29.58 2.90
N ALA A 59 -4.92 -29.88 3.90
CA ALA A 59 -5.94 -28.96 4.37
C ALA A 59 -5.25 -27.73 4.97
N GLU A 60 -4.83 -26.83 4.10
CA GLU A 60 -4.22 -25.55 4.40
C GLU A 60 -5.19 -24.82 5.33
N SER A 61 -4.73 -24.57 6.57
CA SER A 61 -5.41 -23.68 7.50
C SER A 61 -5.76 -22.40 6.75
N CYS A 62 -6.89 -21.77 7.08
CA CYS A 62 -7.46 -20.72 6.22
C CYS A 62 -6.53 -19.55 5.87
N GLY A 63 -5.42 -19.37 6.61
CA GLY A 63 -4.36 -18.41 6.31
C GLY A 63 -3.27 -18.86 5.33
N ALA A 64 -3.02 -20.16 5.11
CA ALA A 64 -1.88 -20.62 4.30
C ALA A 64 -2.00 -20.26 2.81
N ARG A 65 -3.23 -20.13 2.29
CA ARG A 65 -3.47 -19.75 0.88
C ARG A 65 -3.12 -18.29 0.55
N LEU A 66 -3.10 -17.39 1.53
CA LEU A 66 -2.82 -15.97 1.28
C LEU A 66 -1.35 -15.72 0.95
N ALA A 67 -0.43 -16.54 1.46
CA ALA A 67 1.00 -16.41 1.18
C ALA A 67 1.35 -16.68 -0.30
N ASN A 68 0.45 -17.35 -1.04
CA ASN A 68 0.69 -17.84 -2.40
C ASN A 68 -0.21 -17.19 -3.47
N ILE A 69 -0.91 -16.09 -3.16
CA ILE A 69 -1.60 -15.31 -4.20
C ILE A 69 -0.57 -14.45 -4.91
N ASP A 70 -0.36 -14.64 -6.22
CA ASP A 70 0.52 -13.79 -7.06
C ASP A 70 0.27 -12.30 -6.79
N GLY A 71 1.32 -11.55 -6.45
CA GLY A 71 1.21 -10.18 -5.94
C GLY A 71 0.82 -10.11 -4.47
N ALA A 72 1.38 -11.02 -3.66
CA ALA A 72 1.13 -11.14 -2.23
C ALA A 72 1.08 -9.76 -1.55
N PRO A 73 0.20 -9.61 -0.55
CA PRO A 73 0.00 -8.35 0.13
C PRO A 73 1.31 -7.78 0.63
N TRP A 74 1.49 -6.49 0.37
CA TRP A 74 2.65 -5.72 0.79
C TRP A 74 2.87 -5.70 2.31
N TYR A 75 1.87 -6.11 3.10
CA TYR A 75 1.90 -6.06 4.55
C TYR A 75 1.71 -7.44 5.19
N SER A 76 2.84 -8.11 5.37
CA SER A 76 3.11 -8.75 6.67
C SER A 76 4.60 -8.85 6.99
N LEU A 77 5.52 -8.65 6.04
CA LEU A 77 6.94 -8.77 6.28
C LEU A 77 7.69 -7.69 5.49
N ASN A 78 8.68 -7.08 6.13
CA ASN A 78 9.67 -6.17 5.55
C ASN A 78 10.49 -6.79 4.38
N ASP A 79 10.05 -7.90 3.80
CA ASP A 79 10.79 -8.78 2.91
C ASP A 79 10.17 -8.91 1.51
N GLY A 80 9.08 -8.19 1.23
CA GLY A 80 8.51 -8.08 -0.13
C GLY A 80 9.37 -7.20 -1.05
N PRO A 81 9.38 -7.46 -2.37
CA PRO A 81 10.08 -6.57 -3.31
C PRO A 81 9.50 -5.14 -3.23
N PRO A 82 10.33 -4.09 -3.36
CA PRO A 82 9.88 -2.71 -3.25
C PRO A 82 8.84 -2.38 -4.34
N HIS A 83 7.71 -1.83 -3.91
CA HIS A 83 6.63 -1.41 -4.81
C HIS A 83 7.05 -0.17 -5.63
N PRO A 84 6.65 -0.02 -6.91
CA PRO A 84 7.02 1.14 -7.74
C PRO A 84 6.56 2.50 -7.20
N ALA A 85 5.45 2.52 -6.46
CA ALA A 85 4.95 3.69 -5.73
C ALA A 85 5.35 3.71 -4.24
N GLY A 86 6.12 2.72 -3.80
CA GLY A 86 6.59 2.62 -2.43
C GLY A 86 7.42 3.85 -2.08
N ALA A 87 7.10 4.45 -0.93
CA ALA A 87 7.93 5.51 -0.39
C ALA A 87 9.23 4.90 0.12
N VAL A 88 10.36 5.49 -0.30
CA VAL A 88 11.67 5.04 0.19
C VAL A 88 12.29 6.12 1.07
N PRO A 89 12.97 5.73 2.15
CA PRO A 89 13.78 6.67 2.92
C PRO A 89 14.79 7.38 2.01
N LEU A 90 15.02 8.68 2.21
CA LEU A 90 15.90 9.48 1.34
C LEU A 90 17.31 8.92 1.20
N TYR A 91 17.83 8.24 2.22
CA TYR A 91 19.16 7.64 2.14
C TYR A 91 19.27 6.52 1.09
N GLN A 92 18.14 5.99 0.62
CA GLN A 92 18.04 4.99 -0.46
C GLN A 92 17.81 5.63 -1.84
N VAL A 93 17.59 6.94 -1.92
CA VAL A 93 17.33 7.64 -3.19
C VAL A 93 18.66 8.08 -3.83
N PRO A 94 18.94 7.73 -5.10
CA PRO A 94 20.13 8.20 -5.79
C PRO A 94 20.05 9.71 -6.09
N ASN A 95 21.20 10.39 -6.21
CA ASN A 95 21.30 11.82 -6.59
C ASN A 95 20.50 12.78 -5.69
N ARG A 96 20.60 12.57 -4.37
CA ARG A 96 19.81 13.25 -3.33
C ARG A 96 20.16 14.69 -2.91
N PRO A 97 21.21 15.43 -3.34
CA PRO A 97 21.53 16.73 -2.72
C PRO A 97 20.38 17.74 -2.65
N ALA A 98 19.52 17.78 -3.67
CA ALA A 98 18.33 18.63 -3.66
C ALA A 98 17.26 18.14 -2.66
N LEU A 99 17.10 16.83 -2.50
CA LEU A 99 16.17 16.22 -1.54
C LEU A 99 16.70 16.36 -0.10
N ASP A 100 18.02 16.20 0.11
CA ASP A 100 18.68 16.43 1.39
C ASP A 100 18.42 17.86 1.86
N ALA A 101 18.59 18.86 1.00
CA ALA A 101 18.30 20.25 1.33
C ALA A 101 16.82 20.53 1.65
N LEU A 102 15.88 19.77 1.07
CA LEU A 102 14.45 19.86 1.43
C LEU A 102 14.16 19.17 2.77
N CYS A 103 14.84 18.06 3.04
CA CYS A 103 14.75 17.34 4.30
C CYS A 103 15.30 18.16 5.48
N GLU A 104 16.45 18.83 5.29
CA GLU A 104 17.01 19.78 6.26
C GLU A 104 16.02 20.89 6.59
N LYS A 105 15.34 21.47 5.58
CA LYS A 105 14.29 22.48 5.81
C LYS A 105 13.11 21.95 6.62
N LEU A 106 12.73 20.69 6.44
CA LEU A 106 11.70 20.05 7.26
C LEU A 106 12.17 19.91 8.71
N GLN A 107 13.42 19.51 8.91
CA GLN A 107 14.04 19.37 10.22
C GLN A 107 14.14 20.71 10.96
N GLU A 108 14.52 21.79 10.27
CA GLU A 108 14.56 23.16 10.83
C GLU A 108 13.18 23.63 11.34
N LYS A 109 12.08 23.13 10.76
CA LYS A 109 10.71 23.46 11.18
C LYS A 109 10.23 22.64 12.37
N GLN A 110 11.03 21.69 12.86
CA GLN A 110 10.75 20.83 14.00
C GLN A 110 11.85 20.98 15.07
N PRO A 111 12.00 22.18 15.68
CA PRO A 111 12.97 22.37 16.75
C PRO A 111 12.65 21.43 17.92
N GLY A 112 13.58 20.53 18.24
CA GLY A 112 13.45 19.55 19.32
C GLY A 112 13.09 18.14 18.87
N ALA A 113 12.88 17.89 17.57
CA ALA A 113 12.86 16.53 17.07
C ALA A 113 14.27 15.93 17.16
N ASP A 114 14.38 14.78 17.82
CA ASP A 114 15.58 13.95 17.75
C ASP A 114 15.83 13.55 16.29
N SER A 115 17.07 13.70 15.84
CA SER A 115 17.52 13.26 14.51
C SER A 115 17.22 11.78 14.24
N GLU A 116 17.15 10.93 15.26
CA GLU A 116 16.84 9.49 15.10
C GLU A 116 15.35 9.24 14.82
N SER A 117 14.47 10.15 15.23
CA SER A 117 13.01 10.02 15.05
C SER A 117 12.49 10.72 13.78
N PHE A 118 13.39 11.35 13.02
CA PHE A 118 13.03 12.11 11.83
C PHE A 118 13.49 11.39 10.56
N ILE A 119 12.53 10.86 9.81
CA ILE A 119 12.78 10.18 8.53
C ILE A 119 12.07 10.92 7.41
N CYS A 120 12.84 11.32 6.40
CA CYS A 120 12.32 11.85 5.15
C CYS A 120 12.17 10.74 4.11
N PHE A 121 11.11 10.84 3.33
CA PHE A 121 10.72 9.91 2.28
C PHE A 121 10.56 10.66 0.95
N ALA A 122 10.90 9.98 -0.13
CA ALA A 122 10.55 10.40 -1.47
C ALA A 122 10.23 9.19 -2.33
N ARG A 123 9.64 9.42 -3.50
CA ARG A 123 9.52 8.42 -4.54
C ARG A 123 10.62 8.65 -5.58
N PRO A 124 11.37 7.61 -6.00
CA PRO A 124 12.40 7.76 -7.02
C PRO A 124 11.82 8.29 -8.34
N GLY A 125 12.51 9.25 -8.98
CA GLY A 125 12.07 9.83 -10.25
C GLY A 125 10.93 10.85 -10.16
N THR A 126 10.48 11.17 -8.95
CA THR A 126 9.44 12.20 -8.70
C THR A 126 10.00 13.36 -7.90
N GLU A 127 11.25 13.76 -8.11
CA GLU A 127 11.92 14.80 -7.32
C GLU A 127 11.19 16.16 -7.38
N LYS A 128 10.38 16.38 -8.42
CA LYS A 128 9.50 17.55 -8.58
C LYS A 128 8.28 17.55 -7.64
N GLN A 129 7.96 16.44 -7.00
CA GLN A 129 6.85 16.30 -6.06
C GLN A 129 7.25 16.70 -4.62
N GLY A 130 8.54 16.93 -4.37
CA GLY A 130 9.07 17.31 -3.06
C GLY A 130 9.45 16.12 -2.18
N VAL A 131 9.78 16.43 -0.93
CA VAL A 131 10.15 15.45 0.10
C VAL A 131 9.06 15.42 1.16
N TRP A 132 8.60 14.22 1.49
CA TRP A 132 7.63 13.99 2.55
C TRP A 132 8.32 13.53 3.83
N ALA A 133 7.74 13.83 4.98
CA ALA A 133 8.24 13.34 6.26
C ALA A 133 7.09 13.08 7.23
N ILE A 134 7.29 12.11 8.11
CA ILE A 134 6.49 11.94 9.32
C ILE A 134 7.29 12.56 10.45
N LEU A 135 6.69 13.56 11.09
CA LEU A 135 7.30 14.34 12.15
C LEU A 135 6.75 13.89 13.49
N THR A 136 7.59 13.43 14.41
CA THR A 136 7.18 13.08 15.77
C THR A 136 7.37 14.26 16.72
N GLU A 137 6.27 14.75 17.30
CA GLU A 137 6.24 15.74 18.37
C GLU A 137 6.09 15.01 19.71
N PRO A 138 7.07 15.06 20.64
CA PRO A 138 6.87 14.51 21.98
C PRO A 138 5.75 15.30 22.69
N VAL A 139 4.79 14.59 23.27
CA VAL A 139 3.74 15.16 24.13
C VAL A 139 4.09 14.93 25.60
N SER A 140 4.71 13.80 25.90
CA SER A 140 5.27 13.42 27.20
C SER A 140 6.44 12.45 26.99
N ASP A 141 7.02 11.92 28.07
CA ASP A 141 8.11 10.95 28.02
C ASP A 141 7.74 9.62 27.33
N VAL A 142 6.45 9.33 27.20
CA VAL A 142 5.93 8.08 26.59
C VAL A 142 4.97 8.33 25.44
N VAL A 143 4.50 9.58 25.27
CA VAL A 143 3.52 9.94 24.24
C VAL A 143 4.19 10.71 23.11
N GLN A 144 4.00 10.23 21.89
CA GLN A 144 4.40 10.93 20.67
C GLN A 144 3.18 11.23 19.81
N ARG A 145 3.08 12.47 19.32
CA ARG A 145 2.18 12.81 18.21
C ARG A 145 2.96 12.72 16.93
N TRP A 146 2.37 12.22 15.88
CA TRP A 146 2.97 12.30 14.55
C TRP A 146 2.22 13.31 13.69
N ARG A 147 2.93 13.92 12.76
CA ARG A 147 2.40 14.91 11.84
C ARG A 147 3.03 14.70 10.47
N LEU A 148 2.19 14.60 9.45
CA LEU A 148 2.66 14.56 8.07
C LEU A 148 3.16 15.95 7.65
N ALA A 149 4.26 16.01 6.91
CA ALA A 149 4.76 17.23 6.32
C ALA A 149 5.38 16.99 4.94
N VAL A 150 5.47 18.06 4.16
CA VAL A 150 6.13 18.06 2.86
C VAL A 150 6.93 19.33 2.66
N ALA A 151 8.16 19.19 2.14
CA ALA A 151 8.93 20.29 1.59
C ALA A 151 8.87 20.23 0.06
N LEU A 152 8.26 21.25 -0.53
CA LEU A 152 8.10 21.36 -1.98
C LEU A 152 9.43 21.80 -2.63
N PRO A 153 9.65 21.56 -3.93
CA PRO A 153 10.87 22.01 -4.62
C PRO A 153 11.12 23.52 -4.54
N THR A 154 10.08 24.32 -4.27
CA THR A 154 10.19 25.76 -4.00
C THR A 154 10.85 26.09 -2.65
N GLY A 155 11.11 25.09 -1.81
CA GLY A 155 11.54 25.24 -0.43
C GLY A 155 10.41 25.57 0.55
N LYS A 156 9.17 25.71 0.08
CA LYS A 156 8.00 25.89 0.96
C LYS A 156 7.73 24.59 1.72
N VAL A 157 7.67 24.69 3.05
CA VAL A 157 7.22 23.61 3.92
C VAL A 157 5.72 23.73 4.13
N VAL A 158 4.99 22.63 3.93
CA VAL A 158 3.58 22.48 4.24
C VAL A 158 3.46 21.43 5.33
N LEU A 159 2.78 21.79 6.41
CA LEU A 159 2.54 20.89 7.52
C LEU A 159 1.09 20.43 7.48
N GLY A 160 0.87 19.13 7.65
CA GLY A 160 -0.45 18.53 7.68
C GLY A 160 -1.22 18.80 8.96
N PRO A 161 -2.43 18.24 9.09
CA PRO A 161 -3.16 18.30 10.34
C PRO A 161 -2.32 17.66 11.44
N LYS A 162 -2.49 18.16 12.67
CA LYS A 162 -2.00 17.45 13.85
C LYS A 162 -2.88 16.21 14.02
N THR A 163 -2.48 15.11 13.42
CA THR A 163 -3.07 13.81 13.64
C THR A 163 -2.65 13.35 15.02
N VAL A 164 -3.56 13.44 15.98
CA VAL A 164 -3.42 12.80 17.30
C VAL A 164 -3.27 11.30 17.05
N PHE A 165 -2.43 10.59 17.82
CA PHE A 165 -2.71 9.30 18.47
C PHE A 165 -1.40 8.67 18.96
N SER A 166 -1.03 8.97 20.21
CA SER A 166 -0.47 7.94 21.07
C SER A 166 -1.04 8.13 22.48
N ASP A 167 -1.47 6.98 23.01
CA ASP A 167 -2.03 6.59 24.31
C ASP A 167 -3.04 7.47 25.11
N THR A 168 -3.94 6.75 25.78
CA THR A 168 -5.06 7.11 26.70
C THR A 168 -6.32 7.78 26.13
N GLU A 169 -6.25 8.55 25.04
CA GLU A 169 -7.43 9.21 24.44
C GLU A 169 -7.83 8.67 23.05
N ASP A 170 -7.28 7.54 22.61
CA ASP A 170 -7.91 6.77 21.52
C ASP A 170 -9.15 6.05 22.10
N PRO A 171 -10.39 6.49 21.79
CA PRO A 171 -11.60 5.91 22.39
C PRO A 171 -11.85 4.46 21.97
N ALA A 172 -11.00 3.87 21.12
CA ALA A 172 -11.20 2.54 20.54
C ALA A 172 -10.47 1.38 21.24
N ALA A 173 -9.66 1.57 22.30
CA ALA A 173 -9.06 0.43 23.04
C ALA A 173 -8.58 0.77 24.47
N PRO A 174 -9.24 0.26 25.53
CA PRO A 174 -8.65 0.21 26.87
C PRO A 174 -7.56 -0.88 26.91
N GLY A 175 -6.29 -0.51 27.15
CA GLY A 175 -5.25 -1.45 27.59
C GLY A 175 -3.96 -1.58 26.77
N GLY A 176 -3.85 -0.96 25.59
CA GLY A 176 -2.60 -0.92 24.82
C GLY A 176 -1.70 0.23 25.25
N GLN A 177 -0.52 -0.07 25.83
CA GLN A 177 0.45 0.95 26.29
C GLN A 177 1.51 1.35 25.26
N LEU A 178 1.54 0.72 24.08
CA LEU A 178 2.57 1.01 23.07
C LEU A 178 2.12 2.17 22.16
N PRO A 179 2.98 3.18 21.93
CA PRO A 179 2.65 4.28 21.03
C PRO A 179 2.47 3.76 19.61
N SER A 180 1.52 4.35 18.88
CA SER A 180 1.36 4.03 17.46
C SER A 180 2.53 4.59 16.67
N VAL A 181 3.23 3.74 15.92
CA VAL A 181 4.31 4.18 15.01
C VAL A 181 3.69 4.52 13.66
N GLY A 182 3.94 5.73 13.18
CA GLY A 182 3.51 6.19 11.85
C GLY A 182 4.51 5.79 10.77
N PHE A 183 4.02 5.26 9.65
CA PHE A 183 4.80 4.90 8.48
C PHE A 183 4.28 5.66 7.26
N LEU A 184 5.21 6.07 6.39
CA LEU A 184 4.86 6.63 5.09
C LEU A 184 5.00 5.50 4.08
N ASP A 185 3.86 5.11 3.56
CA ASP A 185 3.70 3.87 2.86
C ASP A 185 3.97 4.03 1.36
N ALA A 186 3.23 4.94 0.73
CA ALA A 186 3.30 5.16 -0.71
C ALA A 186 3.17 6.64 -1.04
N ILE A 187 3.76 7.04 -2.16
CA ILE A 187 3.62 8.37 -2.76
C ILE A 187 3.17 8.17 -4.21
N THR A 188 1.96 8.62 -4.55
CA THR A 188 1.38 8.38 -5.87
C THR A 188 0.45 9.51 -6.27
N ASP A 189 0.28 9.75 -7.56
CA ASP A 189 -0.65 10.73 -8.11
C ASP A 189 -1.88 9.97 -8.61
N PHE A 190 -2.89 9.83 -7.76
CA PHE A 190 -4.06 8.98 -8.03
C PHE A 190 -4.94 9.59 -9.13
N ASP A 191 -5.18 10.90 -9.09
CA ASP A 191 -6.04 11.60 -10.05
C ASP A 191 -5.31 12.22 -11.25
N ARG A 192 -3.98 12.04 -11.32
CA ARG A 192 -3.11 12.52 -12.41
C ARG A 192 -3.14 14.03 -12.55
N ASP A 193 -3.36 14.75 -11.44
CA ASP A 193 -3.38 16.21 -11.42
C ASP A 193 -1.99 16.83 -11.21
N GLY A 194 -0.97 15.98 -11.00
CA GLY A 194 0.42 16.36 -10.77
C GLY A 194 0.76 16.70 -9.33
N GLU A 195 -0.24 16.77 -8.43
CA GLU A 195 -0.03 16.81 -6.98
C GLU A 195 -0.06 15.38 -6.43
N PRO A 196 0.95 14.93 -5.66
CA PRO A 196 0.93 13.58 -5.11
C PRO A 196 -0.04 13.44 -3.94
N GLU A 197 -0.71 12.30 -3.89
CA GLU A 197 -1.24 11.69 -2.70
C GLU A 197 -0.17 10.88 -1.97
N VAL A 198 -0.35 10.72 -0.67
CA VAL A 198 0.44 9.81 0.15
C VAL A 198 -0.43 8.91 0.99
N ILE A 199 0.00 7.68 1.15
CA ILE A 199 -0.61 6.70 2.03
C ILE A 199 0.26 6.66 3.29
N THR A 200 -0.37 6.72 4.45
CA THR A 200 0.30 6.52 5.74
C THR A 200 -0.38 5.39 6.48
N SER A 201 0.40 4.58 7.19
CA SER A 201 -0.13 3.62 8.16
C SER A 201 0.30 3.98 9.58
N THR A 202 -0.49 3.50 10.54
CA THR A 202 -0.09 3.47 11.94
C THR A 202 -0.22 2.05 12.45
N ARG A 203 0.79 1.55 13.15
CA ARG A 203 0.71 0.25 13.82
C ARG A 203 0.43 0.40 15.30
N ARG A 204 -0.61 -0.25 15.82
CA ARG A 204 -0.91 -0.30 17.27
C ARG A 204 -1.01 -1.73 17.77
N ALA A 205 -0.69 -1.96 19.04
CA ALA A 205 -1.02 -3.22 19.70
C ALA A 205 -2.47 -3.20 20.18
N ILE A 206 -3.29 -4.19 19.80
CA ILE A 206 -4.71 -4.25 20.19
C ILE A 206 -5.03 -5.17 21.36
N ASP A 207 -4.05 -5.93 21.84
CA ASP A 207 -4.20 -6.83 22.98
C ASP A 207 -2.90 -6.99 23.78
N SER A 208 -2.98 -7.76 24.87
CA SER A 208 -1.84 -8.06 25.75
C SER A 208 -0.75 -8.91 25.10
N ASN A 209 -1.04 -9.54 23.96
CA ASN A 209 -0.06 -10.31 23.18
C ASN A 209 0.64 -9.43 22.14
N ALA A 210 0.40 -8.12 22.17
CA ALA A 210 0.93 -7.15 21.24
C ALA A 210 0.56 -7.46 19.78
N THR A 211 -0.61 -8.06 19.54
CA THR A 211 -1.11 -8.27 18.17
C THR A 211 -1.19 -6.91 17.48
N PRO A 212 -0.48 -6.70 16.36
CA PRO A 212 -0.50 -5.43 15.66
C PRO A 212 -1.79 -5.29 14.86
N GLU A 213 -2.39 -4.10 14.91
CA GLU A 213 -3.41 -3.63 14.00
C GLU A 213 -2.88 -2.40 13.27
N ASP A 214 -2.92 -2.47 11.95
CA ASP A 214 -2.50 -1.36 11.09
C ASP A 214 -3.74 -0.56 10.68
N SER A 215 -3.65 0.77 10.77
CA SER A 215 -4.69 1.69 10.27
C SER A 215 -4.10 2.55 9.16
N TYR A 216 -4.81 2.70 8.05
CA TYR A 216 -4.31 3.41 6.87
C TYR A 216 -5.12 4.67 6.58
N GLN A 217 -4.43 5.71 6.13
CA GLN A 217 -5.04 6.96 5.69
C GLN A 217 -4.40 7.42 4.38
N VAL A 218 -5.23 7.97 3.49
CA VAL A 218 -4.78 8.58 2.23
C VAL A 218 -4.91 10.09 2.36
N TRP A 219 -3.83 10.79 2.03
CA TRP A 219 -3.70 12.24 2.12
C TRP A 219 -3.42 12.81 0.74
N THR A 220 -3.89 14.03 0.48
CA THR A 220 -3.55 14.80 -0.73
C THR A 220 -2.96 16.13 -0.35
N LEU A 221 -2.01 16.61 -1.15
CA LEU A 221 -1.52 17.99 -1.10
C LEU A 221 -2.29 18.81 -2.14
N LYS A 222 -3.34 19.52 -1.73
CA LYS A 222 -4.12 20.36 -2.65
C LYS A 222 -4.07 21.82 -2.26
N LYS A 223 -3.69 22.70 -3.19
CA LYS A 223 -3.59 24.15 -2.95
C LYS A 223 -2.68 24.50 -1.76
N GLY A 224 -1.58 23.77 -1.62
CA GLY A 224 -0.60 23.98 -0.56
C GLY A 224 -1.09 23.61 0.84
N ARG A 225 -2.06 22.69 0.95
CA ARG A 225 -2.57 22.12 2.20
C ARG A 225 -2.61 20.60 2.09
N ILE A 226 -2.12 19.92 3.12
CA ILE A 226 -2.33 18.48 3.29
C ILE A 226 -3.71 18.26 3.93
N SER A 227 -4.53 17.40 3.33
CA SER A 227 -5.85 17.04 3.84
C SER A 227 -6.21 15.60 3.46
N PRO A 228 -7.18 14.94 4.14
CA PRO A 228 -7.63 13.61 3.75
C PRO A 228 -8.09 13.60 2.29
N TYR A 229 -7.67 12.58 1.54
CA TYR A 229 -8.03 12.43 0.14
C TYR A 229 -9.52 12.08 0.02
N ALA A 230 -10.30 12.96 -0.60
CA ALA A 230 -11.75 12.87 -0.59
C ALA A 230 -12.30 11.54 -1.16
N PRO A 231 -11.73 10.97 -2.24
CA PRO A 231 -12.15 9.66 -2.76
C PRO A 231 -11.98 8.51 -1.77
N ALA A 232 -10.96 8.54 -0.91
CA ALA A 232 -10.70 7.50 0.10
C ALA A 232 -11.40 7.74 1.44
N LYS A 233 -11.91 8.96 1.70
CA LYS A 233 -12.40 9.40 3.02
C LYS A 233 -13.47 8.50 3.66
N LYS A 234 -14.26 7.78 2.87
CA LYS A 234 -15.33 6.90 3.35
C LYS A 234 -14.93 5.42 3.42
N LEU A 235 -13.71 5.09 3.02
CA LEU A 235 -13.20 3.73 3.04
C LEU A 235 -12.49 3.49 4.36
N GLN A 236 -12.77 2.35 4.99
CA GLN A 236 -11.97 1.86 6.10
C GLN A 236 -10.80 1.08 5.51
N VAL A 237 -9.71 1.79 5.23
CA VAL A 237 -8.53 1.21 4.59
C VAL A 237 -7.74 0.41 5.63
N ALA A 238 -7.45 -0.84 5.28
CA ALA A 238 -6.75 -1.79 6.14
C ALA A 238 -5.48 -2.37 5.50
N GLY A 239 -5.16 -1.94 4.27
CA GLY A 239 -3.93 -2.30 3.57
C GLY A 239 -3.91 -1.69 2.18
N ILE A 240 -2.83 -1.93 1.45
CA ILE A 240 -2.70 -1.55 0.03
C ILE A 240 -2.08 -2.70 -0.78
N ARG A 241 -2.33 -2.70 -2.09
CA ARG A 241 -1.84 -3.71 -3.05
C ARG A 241 -1.94 -3.15 -4.46
N ASP A 242 -1.04 -3.47 -5.36
CA ASP A 242 -1.24 -3.25 -6.81
C ASP A 242 -1.79 -4.53 -7.42
N ALA A 243 -3.11 -4.59 -7.63
CA ALA A 243 -3.79 -5.83 -8.01
C ALA A 243 -3.81 -6.08 -9.52
N ASP A 244 -3.59 -5.06 -10.35
CA ASP A 244 -3.55 -5.16 -11.80
C ASP A 244 -2.16 -4.92 -12.41
N GLY A 245 -1.18 -4.52 -11.61
CA GLY A 245 0.22 -4.38 -11.99
C GLY A 245 0.52 -3.06 -12.69
N ASP A 246 -0.32 -2.03 -12.51
CA ASP A 246 -0.15 -0.72 -13.17
C ASP A 246 0.81 0.22 -12.42
N GLY A 247 1.31 -0.20 -11.26
CA GLY A 247 2.22 0.55 -10.40
C GLY A 247 1.53 1.60 -9.52
N VAL A 248 0.20 1.69 -9.53
CA VAL A 248 -0.63 2.52 -8.65
C VAL A 248 -1.23 1.62 -7.56
N PRO A 249 -1.02 1.93 -6.26
CA PRO A 249 -1.56 1.08 -5.20
C PRO A 249 -3.09 1.16 -5.09
N ASP A 250 -3.75 0.02 -5.16
CA ASP A 250 -5.14 -0.17 -4.73
C ASP A 250 -5.25 -0.23 -3.21
N LEU A 251 -6.46 0.01 -2.70
CA LEU A 251 -6.75 -0.02 -1.28
C LEU A 251 -7.44 -1.33 -0.90
N LEU A 252 -6.95 -2.01 0.14
CA LEU A 252 -7.69 -3.08 0.79
C LEU A 252 -8.63 -2.47 1.82
N VAL A 253 -9.94 -2.67 1.63
CA VAL A 253 -11.01 -2.04 2.40
C VAL A 253 -11.68 -3.07 3.31
N ASP A 254 -11.69 -2.78 4.60
CA ASP A 254 -12.51 -3.52 5.57
C ASP A 254 -13.93 -2.96 5.60
N PHE A 255 -14.84 -3.62 4.90
CA PHE A 255 -16.26 -3.22 4.87
C PHE A 255 -17.02 -3.57 6.15
N TYR A 256 -16.44 -4.38 7.03
CA TYR A 256 -17.13 -4.86 8.22
C TYR A 256 -16.75 -4.04 9.44
N GLY A 257 -15.51 -3.55 9.54
CA GLY A 257 -15.02 -2.83 10.72
C GLY A 257 -15.26 -3.65 11.97
N ILE A 258 -14.78 -4.90 11.96
CA ILE A 258 -14.94 -5.85 13.07
C ILE A 258 -13.59 -6.29 13.57
N GLN A 259 -13.54 -6.58 14.86
CA GLN A 259 -12.49 -7.35 15.49
C GLN A 259 -13.06 -8.71 15.87
N LEU A 260 -12.30 -9.77 15.62
CA LEU A 260 -12.64 -11.15 15.93
C LEU A 260 -11.72 -11.63 17.03
N GLY A 261 -12.26 -12.29 18.05
CA GLY A 261 -11.44 -13.01 19.01
C GLY A 261 -10.67 -14.14 18.36
N THR A 262 -9.45 -14.35 18.81
CA THR A 262 -8.55 -15.46 18.48
C THR A 262 -8.11 -16.15 19.77
N MET A 263 -7.47 -17.32 19.69
CA MET A 263 -6.86 -17.94 20.88
C MET A 263 -5.76 -17.07 21.51
N MET A 264 -5.22 -16.13 20.74
CA MET A 264 -4.12 -15.26 21.13
C MET A 264 -4.56 -13.79 21.24
N GLY A 265 -5.85 -13.52 21.50
CA GLY A 265 -6.35 -12.15 21.70
C GLY A 265 -7.36 -11.74 20.64
N PHE A 266 -7.16 -10.61 19.97
CA PHE A 266 -8.08 -10.10 18.94
C PHE A 266 -7.38 -9.92 17.60
N SER A 267 -8.08 -10.19 16.51
CA SER A 267 -7.63 -9.93 15.15
C SER A 267 -8.61 -8.96 14.51
N GLY A 268 -8.08 -7.83 14.01
CA GLY A 268 -8.83 -6.86 13.24
C GLY A 268 -9.05 -7.31 11.79
N ALA A 269 -9.02 -6.35 10.88
CA ALA A 269 -9.20 -6.62 9.46
C ALA A 269 -8.13 -7.63 8.94
N SER A 270 -8.58 -8.68 8.24
CA SER A 270 -7.71 -9.65 7.57
C SER A 270 -7.98 -9.64 6.08
N MET A 271 -6.92 -9.84 5.30
CA MET A 271 -6.94 -9.88 3.84
C MET A 271 -7.88 -10.97 3.31
N ASP A 272 -8.13 -12.00 4.11
CA ASP A 272 -9.07 -13.07 3.83
C ASP A 272 -10.53 -12.61 3.67
N TRP A 273 -10.87 -11.42 4.15
CA TRP A 273 -12.23 -10.88 4.07
C TRP A 273 -12.28 -9.39 3.74
N MET A 274 -11.23 -8.84 3.15
CA MET A 274 -11.20 -7.48 2.62
C MET A 274 -11.77 -7.42 1.20
N MET A 275 -12.18 -6.23 0.78
CA MET A 275 -12.48 -5.94 -0.62
C MET A 275 -11.38 -5.05 -1.21
N LEU A 276 -11.19 -5.14 -2.52
CA LEU A 276 -10.32 -4.21 -3.23
C LEU A 276 -11.09 -2.94 -3.60
N GLY A 277 -10.59 -1.79 -3.20
CA GLY A 277 -10.88 -0.50 -3.80
C GLY A 277 -9.82 -0.23 -4.86
N HIS A 278 -10.09 -0.63 -6.10
CA HIS A 278 -9.20 -0.46 -7.24
C HIS A 278 -9.09 1.02 -7.62
N ALA A 279 -7.87 1.53 -7.71
CA ALA A 279 -7.58 2.91 -8.07
C ALA A 279 -7.87 3.14 -9.56
N THR A 280 -8.83 4.03 -9.86
CA THR A 280 -9.18 4.37 -11.24
C THR A 280 -8.37 5.57 -11.73
N ALA A 281 -8.20 5.68 -13.05
CA ALA A 281 -7.41 6.75 -13.67
C ALA A 281 -7.90 8.19 -13.41
N ASP A 282 -9.07 8.36 -12.79
CA ASP A 282 -9.62 9.64 -12.33
C ASP A 282 -9.48 9.84 -10.80
N GLY A 283 -8.64 9.03 -10.16
CA GLY A 283 -8.30 9.07 -8.73
C GLY A 283 -9.40 8.59 -7.78
N ARG A 284 -10.41 7.90 -8.28
CA ARG A 284 -11.41 7.26 -7.42
C ARG A 284 -11.01 5.83 -7.08
N PHE A 285 -11.75 5.24 -6.15
CA PHE A 285 -11.59 3.84 -5.79
C PHE A 285 -12.88 3.10 -6.09
N SER A 286 -12.80 2.15 -7.00
CA SER A 286 -13.90 1.31 -7.43
C SER A 286 -13.84 -0.03 -6.71
N THR A 287 -14.97 -0.46 -6.14
CA THR A 287 -15.07 -1.75 -5.42
C THR A 287 -15.87 -2.79 -6.20
N THR A 288 -16.17 -2.49 -7.47
CA THR A 288 -17.12 -3.24 -8.28
C THR A 288 -16.73 -3.38 -9.75
N ASP A 289 -15.56 -2.90 -10.16
CA ASP A 289 -15.10 -3.08 -11.54
C ASP A 289 -14.47 -4.46 -11.76
N ALA A 290 -13.95 -4.67 -12.97
CA ALA A 290 -13.35 -5.95 -13.37
C ALA A 290 -12.12 -6.32 -12.53
N VAL A 291 -11.33 -5.36 -12.05
CA VAL A 291 -10.14 -5.62 -11.22
C VAL A 291 -10.58 -6.03 -9.82
N ALA A 292 -11.51 -5.29 -9.22
CA ALA A 292 -12.11 -5.64 -7.93
C ALA A 292 -12.84 -7.00 -7.97
N GLU A 293 -13.55 -7.31 -9.07
CA GLU A 293 -14.18 -8.62 -9.28
C GLU A 293 -13.15 -9.73 -9.40
N LYS A 294 -12.09 -9.53 -10.19
CA LYS A 294 -11.00 -10.50 -10.34
C LYS A 294 -10.33 -10.78 -8.99
N PHE A 295 -10.05 -9.75 -8.21
CA PHE A 295 -9.53 -9.88 -6.85
C PHE A 295 -10.49 -10.68 -5.96
N ALA A 296 -11.77 -10.35 -5.94
CA ALA A 296 -12.77 -11.07 -5.16
C ALA A 296 -12.89 -12.55 -5.56
N ARG A 297 -12.81 -12.88 -6.86
CA ARG A 297 -12.79 -14.27 -7.33
C ARG A 297 -11.50 -15.00 -6.96
N SER A 298 -10.36 -14.30 -6.87
CA SER A 298 -9.11 -14.89 -6.41
C SER A 298 -9.16 -15.31 -4.94
N LEU A 299 -9.84 -14.51 -4.10
CA LEU A 299 -10.08 -14.83 -2.69
C LEU A 299 -11.18 -15.89 -2.52
N CYS A 300 -12.25 -15.80 -3.32
CA CYS A 300 -13.45 -16.59 -3.21
C CYS A 300 -13.77 -17.30 -4.54
N PRO A 301 -13.00 -18.33 -4.94
CA PRO A 301 -13.11 -18.94 -6.27
C PRO A 301 -14.42 -19.69 -6.51
N LYS A 302 -15.08 -20.15 -5.44
CA LYS A 302 -16.38 -20.81 -5.50
C LYS A 302 -17.26 -20.40 -4.31
N PRO A 303 -18.59 -20.46 -4.43
CA PRO A 303 -19.47 -20.32 -3.28
C PRO A 303 -19.13 -21.38 -2.23
N PRO A 304 -19.04 -21.02 -0.94
CA PRO A 304 -18.84 -22.02 0.11
C PRO A 304 -20.06 -22.93 0.19
N GLU A 305 -19.90 -24.20 0.56
CA GLU A 305 -21.05 -25.11 0.75
C GLU A 305 -21.61 -24.98 2.18
N ASP A 306 -20.72 -25.01 3.16
CA ASP A 306 -20.97 -24.80 4.59
C ASP A 306 -19.86 -23.94 5.23
N LEU A 307 -19.87 -23.78 6.56
CA LEU A 307 -18.85 -23.02 7.32
C LEU A 307 -17.55 -23.80 7.58
N GLY A 308 -17.54 -25.11 7.37
CA GLY A 308 -16.49 -26.00 7.85
C GLY A 308 -16.46 -26.15 9.38
N PRO A 309 -15.57 -27.02 9.90
CA PRO A 309 -15.40 -27.22 11.35
C PRO A 309 -14.46 -26.18 11.98
N ASP A 310 -13.62 -25.50 11.19
CA ASP A 310 -12.63 -24.55 11.69
C ASP A 310 -13.25 -23.15 11.86
N GLN A 311 -13.47 -22.77 13.12
CA GLN A 311 -14.06 -21.48 13.49
C GLN A 311 -13.17 -20.28 13.10
N MET A 312 -11.86 -20.47 13.00
CA MET A 312 -10.95 -19.40 12.54
C MET A 312 -11.23 -18.99 11.09
N CYS A 313 -11.86 -19.88 10.31
CA CYS A 313 -12.22 -19.65 8.92
C CYS A 313 -13.57 -18.95 8.72
N PHE A 314 -14.42 -18.85 9.75
CA PHE A 314 -15.82 -18.47 9.56
C PHE A 314 -15.95 -17.11 8.89
N ALA A 315 -15.14 -16.11 9.25
CA ALA A 315 -15.21 -14.78 8.63
C ALA A 315 -14.91 -14.80 7.12
N LYS A 316 -13.88 -15.53 6.69
CA LYS A 316 -13.56 -15.74 5.27
C LYS A 316 -14.71 -16.45 4.53
N VAL A 317 -15.21 -17.53 5.11
CA VAL A 317 -16.28 -18.32 4.51
C VAL A 317 -17.56 -17.49 4.38
N LEU A 318 -17.92 -16.73 5.41
CA LEU A 318 -19.06 -15.82 5.40
C LEU A 318 -18.88 -14.70 4.37
N HIS A 319 -17.70 -14.08 4.31
CA HIS A 319 -17.36 -13.07 3.31
C HIS A 319 -17.55 -13.63 1.88
N CYS A 320 -16.99 -14.81 1.60
CA CYS A 320 -17.19 -15.47 0.30
C CYS A 320 -18.66 -15.81 0.05
N GLY A 321 -19.40 -16.27 1.07
CA GLY A 321 -20.84 -16.48 0.99
C GLY A 321 -21.60 -15.22 0.57
N ARG A 322 -21.25 -14.06 1.15
CA ARG A 322 -21.84 -12.75 0.76
C ARG A 322 -21.51 -12.38 -0.67
N LEU A 323 -20.25 -12.49 -1.07
CA LEU A 323 -19.83 -12.21 -2.45
C LEU A 323 -20.60 -13.08 -3.45
N TRP A 324 -20.83 -14.35 -3.16
CA TRP A 324 -21.61 -15.25 -4.00
C TRP A 324 -23.13 -15.17 -3.81
N GLY A 325 -23.62 -14.15 -3.09
CA GLY A 325 -25.05 -13.91 -2.96
C GLY A 325 -25.81 -14.91 -2.09
N LYS A 326 -25.15 -15.63 -1.18
CA LYS A 326 -25.84 -16.50 -0.22
C LYS A 326 -26.81 -15.72 0.65
N ASP A 327 -27.91 -16.37 1.02
CA ASP A 327 -28.93 -15.80 1.91
C ASP A 327 -28.35 -15.50 3.31
N PRO A 328 -28.44 -14.24 3.81
CA PRO A 328 -27.95 -13.85 5.13
C PRO A 328 -28.49 -14.71 6.26
N LYS A 329 -29.78 -15.08 6.21
CA LYS A 329 -30.41 -15.85 7.27
C LYS A 329 -29.83 -17.25 7.33
N ALA A 330 -29.67 -17.92 6.20
CA ALA A 330 -29.03 -19.23 6.14
C ALA A 330 -27.59 -19.20 6.70
N MET A 331 -26.82 -18.13 6.45
CA MET A 331 -25.48 -17.97 7.01
C MET A 331 -25.49 -17.73 8.53
N ILE A 332 -26.42 -16.93 9.05
CA ILE A 332 -26.59 -16.76 10.50
C ILE A 332 -26.94 -18.11 11.15
N ASP A 333 -27.89 -18.83 10.58
CA ASP A 333 -28.32 -20.14 11.09
C ASP A 333 -27.13 -21.13 11.09
N ALA A 334 -26.24 -21.05 10.10
CA ALA A 334 -25.00 -21.82 10.07
C ALA A 334 -24.01 -21.42 11.18
N VAL A 335 -23.84 -20.11 11.45
CA VAL A 335 -22.98 -19.63 12.56
C VAL A 335 -23.53 -20.09 13.91
N GLU A 336 -24.85 -19.98 14.11
CA GLU A 336 -25.52 -20.46 15.32
C GLU A 336 -25.28 -21.95 15.53
N LYS A 337 -25.46 -22.75 14.48
CA LYS A 337 -25.20 -24.19 14.51
C LYS A 337 -23.72 -24.50 14.77
N GLY A 338 -22.79 -23.80 14.11
CA GLY A 338 -21.35 -23.99 14.27
C GLY A 338 -20.83 -23.60 15.66
N CYS A 339 -21.55 -22.76 16.37
CA CYS A 339 -21.26 -22.37 17.75
C CYS A 339 -22.13 -23.07 18.80
N ALA A 340 -22.97 -24.03 18.41
CA ALA A 340 -23.78 -24.77 19.35
C ALA A 340 -22.88 -25.64 20.26
N GLY A 341 -22.95 -25.41 21.56
CA GLY A 341 -22.13 -26.15 22.55
C GLY A 341 -20.71 -25.63 22.75
N ALA A 342 -20.37 -24.47 22.17
CA ALA A 342 -19.09 -23.83 22.45
C ALA A 342 -19.00 -23.35 23.91
N GLU A 343 -17.87 -23.59 24.56
CA GLU A 343 -17.64 -23.18 25.95
C GLU A 343 -17.47 -21.65 26.07
N GLN A 344 -17.71 -21.12 27.28
CA GLN A 344 -17.44 -19.71 27.58
C GLN A 344 -15.95 -19.41 27.40
N GLY A 345 -15.61 -18.26 26.80
CA GLY A 345 -14.23 -17.91 26.46
C GLY A 345 -13.68 -18.63 25.22
N SER A 346 -14.52 -19.35 24.47
CA SER A 346 -14.15 -19.87 23.15
C SER A 346 -14.19 -18.77 22.07
N LEU A 347 -13.65 -19.07 20.89
CA LEU A 347 -13.76 -18.18 19.71
C LEU A 347 -15.21 -17.80 19.40
N CYS A 348 -16.15 -18.73 19.57
CA CYS A 348 -17.57 -18.46 19.39
C CYS A 348 -18.11 -17.43 20.38
N ASP A 349 -17.63 -17.40 21.62
CA ASP A 349 -18.06 -16.42 22.61
C ASP A 349 -17.66 -15.00 22.18
N TYR A 350 -16.41 -14.84 21.72
CA TYR A 350 -15.86 -13.54 21.33
C TYR A 350 -16.27 -13.06 19.92
N SER A 351 -16.41 -13.96 18.96
CA SER A 351 -16.47 -13.61 17.53
C SER A 351 -17.85 -13.72 16.91
N LYS A 352 -18.82 -14.37 17.59
CA LYS A 352 -20.14 -14.64 17.00
C LYS A 352 -20.90 -13.40 16.57
N ALA A 353 -20.83 -12.31 17.34
CA ALA A 353 -21.44 -11.04 16.94
C ALA A 353 -20.80 -10.46 15.67
N GLY A 354 -19.46 -10.52 15.58
CA GLY A 354 -18.70 -10.11 14.40
C GLY A 354 -19.07 -10.95 13.17
N TRP A 355 -19.11 -12.28 13.30
CA TRP A 355 -19.51 -13.18 12.22
C TRP A 355 -20.94 -12.93 11.72
N LYS A 356 -21.89 -12.67 12.62
CA LYS A 356 -23.26 -12.27 12.22
C LYS A 356 -23.28 -10.95 11.44
N LYS A 357 -22.43 -9.99 11.83
CA LYS A 357 -22.26 -8.74 11.06
C LYS A 357 -21.72 -9.03 9.67
N VAL A 358 -20.71 -9.89 9.51
CA VAL A 358 -20.23 -10.35 8.18
C VAL A 358 -21.36 -10.98 7.38
N ALA A 359 -22.13 -11.88 7.99
CA ALA A 359 -23.23 -12.60 7.33
C ALA A 359 -24.38 -11.67 6.85
N THR A 360 -24.53 -10.48 7.43
CA THR A 360 -25.65 -9.57 7.15
C THR A 360 -25.26 -8.33 6.38
N GLN A 361 -24.01 -7.89 6.49
CA GLN A 361 -23.50 -6.73 5.77
C GLN A 361 -23.68 -6.92 4.26
N LYS A 362 -24.25 -5.90 3.62
CA LYS A 362 -24.37 -5.86 2.16
C LYS A 362 -23.06 -5.36 1.58
N LEU A 363 -22.45 -6.17 0.72
CA LEU A 363 -21.26 -5.79 -0.03
C LEU A 363 -21.65 -5.02 -1.30
N PRO A 364 -20.82 -4.07 -1.77
CA PRO A 364 -21.05 -3.37 -3.04
C PRO A 364 -20.90 -4.30 -4.26
N LEU A 365 -20.15 -5.39 -4.12
CA LEU A 365 -19.93 -6.39 -5.16
C LEU A 365 -20.71 -7.69 -4.87
N THR A 366 -21.25 -8.31 -5.92
CA THR A 366 -21.78 -9.68 -5.89
C THR A 366 -21.27 -10.41 -7.13
N LEU A 367 -20.59 -11.53 -6.92
CA LEU A 367 -20.09 -12.42 -7.95
C LEU A 367 -21.27 -13.15 -8.60
N LYS A 368 -21.25 -13.20 -9.94
CA LYS A 368 -22.23 -13.94 -10.75
C LYS A 368 -21.64 -15.23 -11.29
#